data_AF-X0ZM37-F1
#
_entry.id   AF-X0ZM37-F1
#
_cell.length_a   1.000
_cell.length_b   1.000
_cell.length_c   1.000
_cell.angle_alpha   90.00
_cell.angle_beta   90.00
_cell.angle_gamma   90.00
#
_symmetry.space_group_name_H-M   'P 1'
#
loop_
_entity.id
_entity.type
_entity.pdbx_description
1 polymer ?
#
loop_
_entity_poly.entity_id
_entity_poly.type
_entity_poly.pdbx_seq_one_letter_code
_entity_poly.pdbx_strand_id
1 'polypeptide(L)'
;MAKMAVLGAGMMGTATAAHLARRGHEVNLCGTELDKDIIDALRKGKEHPTLHSPVPDNIRLFQATELEEATDKRKTVIIAVIS
;
A
#
# COMPACT_ATOMS: atom_id res chain seq x y z
N MET A 1 -5.42 -13.65 -11.16
CA MET A 1 -4.76 -12.41 -10.71
C MET A 1 -5.82 -11.31 -10.61
N ALA A 2 -5.89 -10.60 -9.48
CA ALA A 2 -6.88 -9.53 -9.26
C ALA A 2 -6.15 -8.19 -9.07
N LYS A 3 -6.83 -7.09 -9.43
CA LYS A 3 -6.32 -5.71 -9.36
C LYS A 3 -7.03 -4.95 -8.25
N MET A 4 -6.28 -4.55 -7.23
CA MET A 4 -6.83 -3.95 -6.02
C MET A 4 -6.00 -2.77 -5.52
N ALA A 5 -6.66 -1.87 -4.80
CA ALA A 5 -6.05 -0.79 -4.05
C ALA A 5 -6.25 -1.01 -2.55
N VAL A 6 -5.23 -0.76 -1.75
CA VAL A 6 -5.30 -0.65 -0.29
C VAL A 6 -5.06 0.81 0.06
N LEU A 7 -6.00 1.42 0.79
CA LEU A 7 -5.92 2.80 1.23
C LEU A 7 -5.55 2.85 2.71
N GLY A 8 -4.48 3.58 3.05
CA GLY A 8 -3.83 3.56 4.35
C GLY A 8 -2.57 2.71 4.31
N ALA A 9 -1.43 3.33 4.60
CA ALA A 9 -0.13 2.66 4.59
C ALA A 9 0.44 2.42 5.99
N GLY A 10 -0.36 2.55 7.04
CA GLY A 10 -0.01 2.03 8.37
C GLY A 10 0.13 0.50 8.41
N MET A 11 0.29 -0.06 9.61
CA MET A 11 0.61 -1.49 9.79
C MET A 11 -0.37 -2.44 9.08
N MET A 12 -1.69 -2.26 9.29
CA MET A 12 -2.70 -3.15 8.73
C MET A 12 -2.79 -3.06 7.21
N GLY A 13 -2.77 -1.83 6.66
CA GLY A 13 -2.82 -1.63 5.21
C GLY A 13 -1.59 -2.21 4.52
N THR A 14 -0.40 -1.94 5.06
CA THR A 14 0.86 -2.48 4.53
C THR A 14 0.93 -4.01 4.64
N ALA A 15 0.55 -4.59 5.78
CA ALA A 15 0.53 -6.05 5.96
C ALA A 15 -0.47 -6.74 5.01
N THR A 16 -1.65 -6.14 4.83
CA THR A 16 -2.68 -6.63 3.91
C THR A 16 -2.16 -6.60 2.46
N ALA A 17 -1.57 -5.48 2.05
CA ALA A 17 -0.98 -5.33 0.72
C ALA A 17 0.14 -6.36 0.49
N ALA A 18 1.02 -6.56 1.46
CA ALA A 18 2.08 -7.57 1.42
C ALA A 18 1.55 -8.99 1.28
N HIS A 19 0.50 -9.35 2.01
CA HIS A 19 -0.11 -10.66 1.89
C HIS A 19 -0.70 -10.89 0.49
N LEU A 20 -1.45 -9.92 -0.02
CA LEU A 20 -2.10 -10.00 -1.34
C LEU A 20 -1.09 -10.06 -2.48
N ALA A 21 -0.01 -9.28 -2.38
CA ALA A 21 1.08 -9.29 -3.34
C ALA A 21 1.82 -10.65 -3.37
N ARG A 22 2.06 -11.27 -2.20
CA ARG A 22 2.63 -12.62 -2.09
C ARG A 22 1.73 -13.71 -2.68
N ARG A 23 0.41 -13.48 -2.74
CA ARG A 23 -0.55 -14.37 -3.40
C ARG A 23 -0.65 -14.15 -4.91
N GLY A 24 0.16 -13.25 -5.49
CA GLY A 24 0.17 -12.98 -6.93
C GLY A 24 -0.94 -12.04 -7.39
N HIS A 25 -1.50 -11.21 -6.51
CA HIS A 25 -2.37 -10.11 -6.90
C HIS A 25 -1.57 -8.86 -7.26
N GLU A 26 -2.13 -8.00 -8.14
CA GLU A 26 -1.60 -6.67 -8.42
C GLU A 26 -2.15 -5.70 -7.37
N VAL A 27 -1.27 -5.21 -6.50
CA VAL A 27 -1.67 -4.37 -5.37
C VAL A 27 -1.07 -2.98 -5.52
N ASN A 28 -1.94 -1.98 -5.50
CA ASN A 28 -1.58 -0.60 -5.22
C ASN A 28 -1.77 -0.32 -3.73
N LEU A 29 -0.75 0.18 -3.05
CA LEU A 29 -0.83 0.68 -1.68
C LEU A 29 -0.75 2.21 -1.72
N CYS A 30 -1.82 2.87 -1.30
CA CYS A 30 -1.91 4.32 -1.23
C CYS A 30 -1.87 4.77 0.23
N GLY A 31 -0.92 5.64 0.57
CA GLY A 31 -0.87 6.30 1.86
C GLY A 31 -1.97 7.35 2.03
N THR A 32 -2.22 7.73 3.27
CA THR A 32 -2.96 8.95 3.65
C THR A 32 -1.98 10.11 3.85
N GLU A 33 -2.50 11.30 4.17
CA GLU A 33 -1.66 12.46 4.53
C GLU A 33 -0.73 12.18 5.72
N LEU A 34 -1.10 11.22 6.57
CA LEU A 34 -0.31 10.78 7.74
C LEU A 34 0.79 9.77 7.39
N ASP A 35 0.70 9.12 6.22
CA ASP A 35 1.58 8.00 5.87
C ASP A 35 2.74 8.40 4.94
N LYS A 36 2.95 9.69 4.69
CA LYS A 36 3.91 10.18 3.71
C LYS A 36 5.31 9.58 3.90
N ASP A 37 5.81 9.63 5.13
CA ASP A 37 7.15 9.14 5.47
C ASP A 37 7.25 7.62 5.35
N ILE A 38 6.14 6.90 5.57
CA ILE A 38 6.06 5.46 5.38
C ILE A 38 6.20 5.14 3.89
N ILE A 39 5.40 5.78 3.03
CA ILE A 39 5.47 5.56 1.58
C ILE A 39 6.87 5.90 1.05
N ASP A 40 7.47 7.00 1.50
CA ASP A 40 8.83 7.39 1.10
C ASP A 40 9.89 6.39 1.57
N ALA A 41 9.75 5.82 2.76
CA ALA A 41 10.64 4.76 3.25
C ALA A 41 10.52 3.49 2.39
N LEU A 42 9.28 3.05 2.11
CA LEU A 42 9.01 1.87 1.30
C LEU A 42 9.53 2.04 -0.14
N ARG A 43 9.35 3.22 -0.75
CA ARG A 43 9.89 3.53 -2.09
C ARG A 43 11.42 3.49 -2.14
N LYS A 44 12.10 3.73 -1.01
CA LYS A 44 13.55 3.61 -0.86
C LYS A 44 14.00 2.18 -0.53
N GLY A 45 13.09 1.20 -0.54
CA GLY A 45 13.37 -0.20 -0.17
C GLY A 45 13.64 -0.39 1.32
N LYS A 46 13.29 0.58 2.17
CA LYS A 46 13.39 0.44 3.63
C LYS A 46 12.20 -0.33 4.17
N GLU A 47 12.38 -0.94 5.34
CA GLU A 47 11.28 -1.57 6.05
C GLU A 47 10.23 -0.55 6.50
N HIS A 48 9.00 -1.03 6.66
CA HIS A 48 7.93 -0.24 7.23
C HIS A 48 8.26 0.12 8.70
N PRO A 49 8.19 1.41 9.11
CA PRO A 49 8.77 1.90 10.36
C PRO A 49 8.31 1.19 11.64
N THR A 50 7.05 0.74 11.69
CA THR A 50 6.46 0.09 12.87
C THR A 50 6.13 -1.40 12.67
N LEU A 51 6.13 -1.86 11.43
CA LEU A 51 5.82 -3.27 11.11
C LEU A 51 7.12 -4.10 11.07
N HIS A 52 8.28 -3.44 10.90
CA HIS A 52 9.61 -4.07 10.86
C HIS A 52 9.65 -5.27 9.91
N SER A 53 9.02 -5.11 8.75
CA SER A 53 8.89 -6.17 7.76
C SER A 53 9.14 -5.61 6.35
N PRO A 54 9.89 -6.33 5.51
CA PRO A 54 10.01 -5.98 4.11
C PRO A 54 8.70 -6.25 3.39
N VAL A 55 8.33 -5.30 2.53
CA VAL A 55 7.22 -5.43 1.59
C VAL A 55 7.71 -6.01 0.27
N PRO A 56 6.91 -6.84 -0.40
CA PRO A 56 7.23 -7.32 -1.75
C PRO A 56 7.45 -6.18 -2.76
N ASP A 57 8.47 -6.31 -3.61
CA ASP A 57 8.82 -5.32 -4.66
C ASP A 57 7.71 -5.13 -5.71
N ASN A 58 6.78 -6.08 -5.82
CA ASN A 58 5.67 -6.01 -6.76
C ASN A 58 4.47 -5.17 -6.26
N ILE A 59 4.56 -4.56 -5.08
CA ILE A 59 3.58 -3.56 -4.61
C ILE A 59 3.92 -2.21 -5.24
N ARG A 60 2.90 -1.58 -5.84
CA ARG A 60 3.02 -0.19 -6.32
C ARG A 60 2.62 0.76 -5.22
N LEU A 61 3.46 1.74 -4.94
CA LEU A 61 3.33 2.65 -3.81
C LEU A 61 2.88 4.03 -4.29
N PHE A 62 1.85 4.57 -3.66
CA PHE A 62 1.24 5.86 -4.00
C PHE A 62 1.15 6.75 -2.77
N GLN A 63 1.43 8.04 -2.94
CA GLN A 63 1.18 9.09 -1.97
C GLN A 63 -0.32 9.43 -1.96
N ALA A 64 -0.78 10.13 -0.91
CA ALA A 64 -2.17 10.55 -0.78
C ALA A 64 -2.68 11.38 -1.98
N THR A 65 -1.80 12.22 -2.55
CA THR A 65 -2.11 13.04 -3.74
C THR A 65 -2.29 12.21 -5.02
N GLU A 66 -1.89 10.94 -5.01
CA GLU A 66 -1.94 10.04 -6.16
C GLU A 66 -3.13 9.06 -6.05
N LEU A 67 -4.14 9.36 -5.22
CA LEU A 67 -5.29 8.49 -4.95
C LEU A 67 -6.07 8.09 -6.22
N GLU A 68 -6.27 9.02 -7.15
CA GLU A 68 -6.94 8.74 -8.43
C GLU A 68 -6.17 7.70 -9.25
N GLU A 69 -4.85 7.84 -9.34
CA GLU A 69 -3.99 6.87 -10.02
C GLU A 69 -3.94 5.52 -9.27
N ALA A 70 -3.90 5.55 -7.94
CA ALA A 70 -3.88 4.36 -7.11
C ALA A 70 -5.14 3.50 -7.30
N THR A 71 -6.28 4.14 -7.58
CA THR A 71 -7.58 3.48 -7.75
C THR A 71 -7.96 3.24 -9.22
N ASP A 72 -7.23 3.81 -10.18
CA ASP A 72 -7.51 3.62 -11.62
C ASP A 72 -7.55 2.13 -12.00
N LYS A 73 -8.64 1.74 -12.67
CA LYS A 73 -8.89 0.37 -13.15
C LYS A 73 -8.78 -0.71 -12.04
N ARG A 74 -8.98 -0.37 -10.76
CA ARG A 74 -9.05 -1.32 -9.64
C ARG A 74 -10.50 -1.73 -9.39
N LYS A 75 -10.76 -3.03 -9.29
CA LYS A 75 -12.12 -3.57 -9.05
C LYS A 75 -12.44 -3.73 -7.57
N THR A 76 -11.41 -3.64 -6.72
CA THR A 76 -11.53 -3.82 -5.27
C THR A 76 -10.71 -2.74 -4.59
N VAL A 77 -11.32 -2.06 -3.63
CA VAL A 77 -10.67 -1.08 -2.76
C VAL A 77 -10.82 -1.57 -1.32
N ILE A 78 -9.71 -1.68 -0.61
CA ILE A 78 -9.65 -2.06 0.80
C ILE A 78 -9.32 -0.79 1.58
N ILE A 79 -10.19 -0.42 2.50
CA ILE A 79 -10.00 0.74 3.37
C ILE A 79 -9.34 0.26 4.67
N ALA A 80 -8.13 0.72 4.93
CA ALA A 80 -7.30 0.37 6.08
C ALA A 80 -6.74 1.63 6.76
N VAL A 81 -7.61 2.62 6.98
CA VAL A 81 -7.30 3.87 7.66
C VAL A 81 -7.87 3.89 9.08
N ILE A 82 -7.34 4.74 9.95
CA ILE A 82 -7.93 5.01 11.27
C ILE A 82 -9.16 5.92 11.13
N SER A 83 -10.14 5.74 12.03
CA SER A 83 -11.32 6.62 12.15
C SER A 83 -11.01 7.89 12.93
#